data_AF-X0WDW3-F1
#
_entry.id   AF-X0WDW3-F1
#
_cell.length_a   1.000
_cell.length_b   1.000
_cell.length_c   1.000
_cell.angle_alpha   90.00
_cell.angle_beta   90.00
_cell.angle_gamma   90.00
#
_symmetry.space_group_name_H-M   'P 1'
#
loop_
_entity.id
_entity.type
_entity.pdbx_description
1 polymer ?
#
loop_
_entity_poly.entity_id
_entity_poly.type
_entity_poly.pdbx_seq_one_letter_code
_entity_poly.pdbx_strand_id
1 'polypeptide(L)' 'TVAQADLILSWNFRHIVNYSRIHKYNAVNALNDYAEIEIHSPLEIGLVDED' A
#
# COMPACT_ATOMS: atom_id res chain seq x y z
N THR A 1 7.57 -6.53 3.86
CA THR A 1 8.31 -6.30 2.58
C THR A 1 9.81 -6.53 2.76
N VAL A 2 10.61 -6.59 1.68
CA VAL A 2 12.09 -6.70 1.76
C VAL A 2 12.72 -5.55 2.54
N ALA A 3 12.22 -4.33 2.36
CA ALA A 3 12.67 -3.14 3.08
C ALA A 3 12.03 -2.96 4.47
N GLN A 4 11.17 -3.91 4.90
CA GLN A 4 10.37 -3.80 6.12
C GLN A 4 9.61 -2.47 6.26
N ALA A 5 9.17 -1.90 5.14
CA ALA A 5 8.35 -0.71 5.14
C ALA A 5 6.93 -1.05 5.59
N ASP A 6 6.36 -0.19 6.45
CA ASP A 6 5.00 -0.31 6.98
C ASP A 6 3.97 0.38 6.07
N LEU A 7 4.37 1.47 5.39
CA LEU A 7 3.48 2.31 4.58
C LEU A 7 4.15 2.79 3.28
N ILE A 8 3.41 2.74 2.18
CA ILE A 8 3.75 3.40 0.91
C ILE A 8 2.75 4.51 0.63
N LEU A 9 3.27 5.72 0.46
CA LEU A 9 2.54 6.86 -0.09
C LEU A 9 2.91 7.05 -1.55
N SER A 10 1.91 7.03 -2.43
CA SER A 10 2.15 7.17 -3.87
C SER A 10 1.20 8.14 -4.54
N TRP A 11 1.77 9.11 -5.26
CA TRP A 11 1.05 10.02 -6.14
C TRP A 11 0.67 9.39 -7.49
N ASN A 12 1.16 8.16 -7.77
CA ASN A 12 0.92 7.43 -9.01
C ASN A 12 -0.01 6.22 -8.81
N PHE A 13 -1.16 6.47 -8.17
CA PHE A 13 -2.16 5.45 -7.93
C PHE A 13 -2.82 4.92 -9.20
N ARG A 14 -2.90 5.74 -10.25
CA ARG A 14 -3.59 5.42 -11.51
C ARG A 14 -3.05 4.16 -12.21
N HIS A 15 -1.80 3.78 -11.95
CA HIS A 15 -1.14 2.63 -12.59
C HIS A 15 -0.72 1.53 -11.62
N ILE A 16 -0.38 1.84 -10.36
CA ILE A 16 0.07 0.83 -9.39
C ILE A 16 -1.10 0.30 -8.55
N VAL A 17 -2.16 1.09 -8.33
CA VAL A 17 -3.06 0.86 -7.20
C VAL A 17 -4.52 0.78 -7.62
N ASN A 18 -4.80 -0.25 -8.43
CA ASN A 18 -6.10 -0.87 -8.32
C ASN A 18 -6.12 -1.63 -6.97
N TYR A 19 -7.18 -1.50 -6.16
CA TYR A 19 -7.32 -2.18 -4.87
C TYR A 19 -7.02 -3.70 -4.97
N SER A 20 -7.36 -4.32 -6.11
CA SER A 20 -7.03 -5.72 -6.42
C SER A 20 -5.53 -6.00 -6.52
N ARG A 21 -4.72 -5.02 -6.94
CA ARG A 21 -3.26 -5.14 -7.02
C ARG A 21 -2.59 -5.07 -5.66
N ILE A 22 -3.11 -4.25 -4.72
CA ILE A 22 -2.62 -4.22 -3.33
C ILE A 22 -2.67 -5.63 -2.73
N HIS A 23 -3.82 -6.30 -2.85
CA HIS A 23 -4.00 -7.67 -2.38
C HIS A 23 -3.00 -8.64 -3.01
N LYS A 24 -2.69 -8.49 -4.30
CA LYS A 24 -1.69 -9.32 -4.98
C LYS A 24 -0.26 -9.04 -4.50
N TYR A 25 0.09 -7.80 -4.23
CA TYR A 25 1.40 -7.44 -3.67
C TYR A 25 1.55 -7.99 -2.25
N ASN A 26 0.53 -7.86 -1.41
CA ASN A 26 0.54 -8.44 -0.07
C ASN A 26 0.50 -9.98 -0.09
N ALA A 27 -0.16 -10.60 -1.07
CA ALA A 27 -0.06 -12.05 -1.25
C ALA A 27 1.37 -12.51 -1.54
N VAL A 28 2.14 -11.76 -2.35
CA VAL A 28 3.57 -12.05 -2.58
C VAL A 28 4.37 -11.84 -1.29
N ASN A 29 4.09 -10.78 -0.52
CA ASN A 29 4.73 -10.59 0.78
C ASN A 29 4.47 -11.78 1.71
N ALA A 30 3.21 -12.20 1.83
CA ALA A 30 2.81 -13.33 2.66
C ALA A 30 3.48 -14.65 2.23
N LEU A 31 3.60 -14.89 0.93
CA LEU A 31 4.32 -16.07 0.39
C LEU A 31 5.82 -16.09 0.73
N ASN A 32 6.40 -14.95 1.10
CA ASN A 32 7.80 -14.81 1.49
C ASN A 32 7.96 -14.51 2.99
N ASP A 33 6.93 -14.77 3.80
CA ASP A 33 6.90 -14.48 5.25
C ASP A 33 7.22 -13.01 5.59
N TYR A 34 6.88 -12.11 4.68
CA TYR A 34 7.01 -10.68 4.87
C TYR A 34 5.71 -10.07 5.40
N ALA A 35 5.85 -9.08 6.28
CA ALA A 35 4.72 -8.27 6.71
C ALA A 35 4.02 -7.60 5.52
N GLU A 36 2.70 -7.51 5.63
CA GLU A 36 1.86 -6.73 4.74
C GLU A 36 2.26 -5.25 4.81
N ILE A 37 1.97 -4.54 3.72
CA ILE A 37 2.25 -3.11 3.61
C ILE A 37 0.97 -2.37 3.27
N GLU A 38 0.77 -1.24 3.93
CA GLU A 38 -0.29 -0.30 3.62
C GLU A 38 0.13 0.52 2.40
N ILE A 39 -0.78 0.71 1.46
CA ILE A 39 -0.53 1.47 0.24
C ILE A 39 -1.67 2.47 0.10
N HIS A 40 -1.36 3.74 0.29
CA HIS A 40 -2.33 4.84 0.29
C HIS A 40 -1.92 5.94 -0.68
N SER A 41 -2.93 6.60 -1.23
CA SER A 41 -2.74 7.86 -1.94
C SER A 41 -2.72 9.01 -0.93
N PRO A 42 -1.94 10.06 -1.16
CA PRO A 42 -1.90 11.21 -0.26
C PRO A 42 -3.26 11.90 -0.06
N LEU A 43 -4.16 11.79 -1.04
CA LEU A 43 -5.54 12.28 -0.94
C LEU A 43 -6.37 11.49 0.07
N GLU A 44 -6.14 10.17 0.20
CA GLU A 44 -6.87 9.33 1.16
C GLU A 44 -6.49 9.67 2.60
N ILE A 45 -5.23 10.04 2.86
CA ILE A 45 -4.75 10.38 4.21
C ILE A 45 -5.13 11.80 4.60
N GLY A 46 -5.00 12.77 3.69
CA GLY A 46 -5.37 14.16 3.99
C GLY A 46 -6.85 14.36 4.32
N LEU A 47 -7.72 13.44 3.89
CA LEU A 47 -9.14 13.41 4.28
C LEU A 47 -9.37 12.84 5.69
N VAL A 48 -8.46 12.03 6.23
CA VAL A 48 -8.57 11.43 7.58
C VAL A 48 -8.09 12.40 8.66
N ASP A 49 -7.16 13.30 8.33
CA ASP A 49 -6.64 14.31 9.28
C ASP A 49 -7.62 15.50 9.48
N GLU A 50 -8.66 15.64 8.65
CA GLU A 50 -9.65 16.73 8.72
C GLU A 50 -10.97 16.36 9.45
N ASP A 51 -11.12 15.12 9.97
CA ASP A 51 -12.28 14.65 10.76
C ASP A 51 -12.01 14.54 12.27
#